data_AF-I2GBR6-F1
#
_entry.id   AF-I2GBR6-F1
#
_cell.length_a   1.000
_cell.length_b   1.000
_cell.length_c   1.000
_cell.angle_alpha   90.00
_cell.angle_beta   90.00
_cell.angle_gamma   90.00
#
_symmetry.space_group_name_H-M   'P 1'
#
loop_
_entity.id
_entity.type
_entity.pdbx_description
1 polymer ?
#
loop_
_entity_poly.entity_id
_entity_poly.type
_entity_poly.pdbx_seq_one_letter_code
_entity_poly.pdbx_strand_id
1 'polypeptide(L)'
;MNTSLKKGLGWLLVVLVSSCVDPYRPPEIAAPNTYLVVDGFLDSGPGTTTTIRLSRTQNVSDTKAPTAETRAQVTIESERNETYRLNETTTGVYSITGLSPQTSQKYRLRIRTSRGSEYLSEYVAVKQTPAIEDIGWRVENDGIQLFLDTRDPQNNTRYYRWEFEETWRFTAGYQSFYEIVNREVLPRLVDIFRCWATNRSTNIMLGSSARLSQDVINDFPLTFIPGTSAKLGIRYSILVRQYALTREAYEYWDQLAKTTQSLGSLFDPQPTQVTGNVRSVSNPNEPVLGYFGAGSVATKRIYINRSDLPFRRTITGYESCVVDTLTLPELIEQNKFIIDINDDGRYFATSDGCVDCRLRGTNVKPAFWED
;
A
#
# COMPACT_ATOMS: atom_id res chain seq x y z
N MET A 1 2.77 -22.25 -61.60
CA MET A 1 3.53 -21.42 -60.64
C MET A 1 4.34 -22.35 -59.73
N ASN A 2 5.66 -22.40 -59.93
CA ASN A 2 6.56 -23.46 -59.44
C ASN A 2 6.47 -23.69 -57.92
N THR A 3 6.37 -24.94 -57.51
CA THR A 3 6.40 -25.41 -56.10
C THR A 3 7.68 -24.97 -55.36
N SER A 4 8.77 -24.71 -56.08
CA SER A 4 10.01 -24.13 -55.54
C SER A 4 9.82 -22.68 -55.06
N LEU A 5 9.02 -21.87 -55.77
CA LEU A 5 8.71 -20.49 -55.38
C LEU A 5 7.86 -20.44 -54.10
N LYS A 6 6.94 -21.39 -53.92
CA LYS A 6 6.10 -21.49 -52.71
C LYS A 6 6.91 -21.88 -51.46
N LYS A 7 7.91 -22.76 -51.62
CA LYS A 7 8.82 -23.13 -50.52
C LYS A 7 9.75 -21.98 -50.14
N GLY A 8 10.27 -21.24 -51.13
CA GLY A 8 11.07 -20.03 -50.89
C GLY A 8 10.29 -18.91 -50.22
N LEU A 9 9.03 -18.67 -50.63
CA LEU A 9 8.17 -17.66 -50.01
C LEU A 9 7.76 -18.04 -48.58
N GLY A 10 7.54 -19.33 -48.30
CA GLY A 10 7.28 -19.84 -46.96
C GLY A 10 8.48 -19.68 -46.01
N TRP A 11 9.70 -19.93 -46.49
CA TRP A 11 10.91 -19.69 -45.72
C TRP A 11 11.18 -18.20 -45.47
N LEU A 12 10.90 -17.34 -46.47
CA LEU A 12 11.01 -15.89 -46.31
C LEU A 12 10.00 -15.34 -45.28
N LEU A 13 8.79 -15.91 -45.22
CA LEU A 13 7.78 -15.52 -44.24
C LEU A 13 8.16 -15.93 -42.80
N VAL A 14 8.84 -17.07 -42.62
CA VAL A 14 9.29 -17.55 -41.30
C VAL A 14 10.43 -16.70 -40.73
N VAL A 15 11.31 -16.15 -41.58
CA VAL A 15 12.39 -15.25 -41.16
C VAL A 15 11.88 -13.86 -40.76
N LEU A 16 10.75 -13.41 -41.31
CA LEU A 16 10.16 -12.12 -40.97
C LEU A 16 9.44 -12.09 -39.61
N VAL A 17 9.19 -13.24 -38.98
CA VAL A 17 8.55 -13.33 -37.65
C VAL A 17 9.54 -13.55 -36.50
N SER A 18 10.84 -13.67 -36.78
CA SER A 18 11.87 -13.91 -35.77
C SER A 18 12.54 -12.62 -35.26
N SER A 19 11.82 -11.50 -35.17
CA SER A 19 12.31 -10.33 -34.46
C SER A 19 12.05 -10.51 -32.97
N CYS A 20 12.96 -11.20 -32.27
CA CYS A 20 13.03 -11.10 -30.82
C CYS A 20 13.33 -9.65 -30.47
N VAL A 21 12.39 -8.98 -29.81
CA VAL A 21 12.66 -7.69 -29.19
C VAL A 21 13.65 -7.96 -28.07
N ASP A 22 14.91 -7.61 -28.28
CA ASP A 22 15.91 -7.70 -27.22
C ASP A 22 15.55 -6.64 -26.18
N PRO A 23 15.27 -7.02 -24.92
CA PRO A 23 15.01 -6.04 -23.89
C PRO A 23 16.24 -5.16 -23.76
N TYR A 24 16.08 -3.85 -23.95
CA TYR A 24 17.14 -2.90 -23.70
C TYR A 24 17.54 -3.04 -22.23
N ARG A 25 18.72 -3.62 -22.00
CA ARG A 25 19.36 -3.66 -20.68
C ARG A 25 20.30 -2.46 -20.63
N PRO A 26 19.88 -1.31 -20.06
CA PRO A 26 20.82 -0.23 -19.84
C PRO A 26 22.03 -0.80 -19.10
N PRO A 27 23.27 -0.39 -19.46
CA PRO A 27 24.45 -0.84 -18.74
C PRO A 27 24.25 -0.57 -17.24
N GLU A 28 24.64 -1.54 -16.40
CA GLU A 28 24.49 -1.42 -14.95
C GLU A 28 25.11 -0.10 -14.49
N ILE A 29 24.27 0.82 -14.04
CA ILE A 29 24.73 2.05 -13.40
C ILE A 29 25.17 1.65 -12.00
N ALA A 30 26.40 1.14 -11.88
CA ALA A 30 27.07 0.99 -10.60
C ALA A 30 27.47 2.39 -10.11
N ALA A 31 26.50 3.16 -9.60
CA ALA A 31 26.81 4.41 -8.94
C ALA A 31 27.42 4.07 -7.56
N PRO A 32 28.67 4.48 -7.26
CA PRO A 32 29.26 4.24 -5.94
C PRO A 32 28.55 5.03 -4.83
N ASN A 33 27.73 6.01 -5.19
CA ASN A 33 27.11 6.95 -4.27
C ASN A 33 25.70 6.49 -3.88
N THR A 34 25.47 6.36 -2.57
CA THR A 34 24.14 6.15 -1.99
C THR A 34 23.58 7.46 -1.46
N TYR A 35 22.48 7.91 -2.04
CA TYR A 35 21.88 9.22 -1.76
C TYR A 35 20.82 9.12 -0.67
N LEU A 36 20.63 10.18 0.10
CA LEU A 36 19.60 10.24 1.12
C LEU A 36 18.20 10.29 0.48
N VAL A 37 17.29 9.48 1.00
CA VAL A 37 15.87 9.46 0.64
C VAL A 37 15.06 9.86 1.87
N VAL A 38 14.16 10.84 1.70
CA VAL A 38 13.35 11.41 2.78
C VAL A 38 11.85 11.25 2.47
N ASP A 39 11.17 10.41 3.24
CA ASP A 39 9.69 10.36 3.24
C ASP A 39 9.20 11.01 4.53
N GLY A 40 8.71 12.25 4.43
CA GLY A 40 8.37 13.04 5.60
C GLY A 40 7.05 13.78 5.47
N PHE A 41 6.19 13.64 6.48
CA PHE A 41 4.98 14.43 6.61
C PHE A 41 4.78 14.87 8.05
N LEU A 42 4.71 16.19 8.25
CA LEU A 42 4.32 16.79 9.51
C LEU A 42 2.79 16.76 9.64
N ASP A 43 2.29 15.87 10.49
CA ASP A 43 0.86 15.79 10.81
C ASP A 43 0.53 16.80 11.91
N SER A 44 -0.28 17.79 11.55
CA SER A 44 -0.74 18.86 12.44
C SER A 44 -2.02 18.51 13.20
N GLY A 45 -2.52 17.28 13.09
CA GLY A 45 -3.71 16.84 13.80
C GLY A 45 -3.50 16.79 15.33
N PRO A 46 -4.54 17.06 16.14
CA PRO A 46 -4.45 16.88 17.59
C PRO A 46 -4.13 15.42 17.95
N GLY A 47 -3.08 15.21 18.75
CA GLY A 47 -2.70 13.87 19.23
C GLY A 47 -2.10 12.95 18.17
N THR A 48 -1.88 13.42 16.94
CA THR A 48 -1.31 12.60 15.86
C THR A 48 0.19 12.36 16.05
N THR A 49 0.69 11.30 15.41
CA THR A 49 2.12 11.01 15.32
C THR A 49 2.67 11.50 14.00
N THR A 50 3.62 12.42 14.05
CA THR A 50 4.45 12.78 12.89
C THR A 50 5.54 11.73 12.73
N THR A 51 5.74 11.24 11.51
CA THR A 51 6.76 10.23 11.18
C THR A 51 7.57 10.65 9.96
N ILE A 52 8.88 10.55 10.07
CA ILE A 52 9.86 10.81 9.01
C ILE A 52 10.67 9.52 8.82
N ARG A 53 10.67 8.98 7.60
CA ARG A 53 11.48 7.81 7.24
C ARG A 53 12.69 8.25 6.43
N LEU A 54 13.86 7.81 6.85
CA LEU A 54 15.13 8.11 6.19
C LEU A 54 15.77 6.80 5.71
N SER A 55 16.09 6.75 4.43
CA SER A 55 16.79 5.63 3.82
C SER A 55 17.82 6.09 2.81
N ARG A 56 18.52 5.14 2.20
CA ARG A 56 19.53 5.36 1.18
C ARG A 56 19.15 4.67 -0.12
N THR A 57 19.44 5.31 -1.25
CA THR A 57 19.28 4.67 -2.56
C THR A 57 20.14 3.43 -2.67
N GLN A 58 19.67 2.47 -3.45
CA GLN A 58 20.41 1.26 -3.81
C GLN A 58 20.30 1.03 -5.32
N ASN A 59 21.11 0.13 -5.85
CA ASN A 59 21.01 -0.28 -7.25
C ASN A 59 19.70 -1.03 -7.50
N VAL A 60 19.14 -0.85 -8.69
CA VAL A 60 17.87 -1.50 -9.09
C VAL A 60 17.98 -3.03 -9.07
N SER A 61 19.17 -3.58 -9.28
CA SER A 61 19.45 -5.02 -9.22
C SER A 61 19.54 -5.58 -7.81
N ASP A 62 19.60 -4.73 -6.77
CA ASP A 62 19.65 -5.20 -5.38
C ASP A 62 18.27 -5.66 -4.93
N THR A 63 18.18 -6.92 -4.52
CA THR A 63 16.94 -7.57 -4.06
C THR A 63 16.66 -7.35 -2.58
N LYS A 64 17.60 -6.77 -1.82
CA LYS A 64 17.39 -6.44 -0.42
C LYS A 64 16.60 -5.15 -0.27
N ALA A 65 16.06 -4.91 0.92
CA ALA A 65 15.42 -3.64 1.23
C ALA A 65 16.48 -2.50 1.28
N PRO A 66 16.10 -1.27 0.87
CA PRO A 66 16.94 -0.08 1.00
C PRO A 66 17.53 0.08 2.40
N THR A 67 18.81 0.44 2.45
CA THR A 67 19.50 0.65 3.72
C THR A 67 18.91 1.86 4.44
N ALA A 68 18.50 1.68 5.69
CA ALA A 68 17.96 2.74 6.54
C ALA A 68 19.06 3.71 7.02
N GLU A 69 18.75 5.01 7.09
CA GLU A 69 19.65 6.03 7.67
C GLU A 69 19.37 6.16 9.17
N THR A 70 20.27 5.60 9.99
CA THR A 70 20.10 5.49 11.45
C THR A 70 20.94 6.50 12.21
N ARG A 71 20.55 6.76 13.47
CA ARG A 71 21.24 7.66 14.41
C ARG A 71 21.41 9.09 13.89
N ALA A 72 20.53 9.52 12.99
CA ALA A 72 20.47 10.91 12.55
C ALA A 72 19.79 11.76 13.63
N GLN A 73 20.18 13.03 13.72
CA GLN A 73 19.42 14.02 14.48
C GLN A 73 18.39 14.62 13.53
N VAL A 74 17.10 14.36 13.81
CA VAL A 74 15.99 14.81 12.98
C VAL A 74 15.16 15.82 13.77
N THR A 75 15.01 17.01 13.22
CA THR A 75 14.31 18.12 13.87
C THR A 75 13.39 18.81 12.88
N ILE A 76 12.18 19.15 13.31
CA ILE A 76 11.28 20.05 12.59
C ILE A 76 11.48 21.45 13.17
N GLU A 77 11.72 22.42 12.30
CA GLU A 77 11.97 23.82 12.68
C GLU A 77 10.85 24.70 12.11
N SER A 78 10.31 25.59 12.95
CA SER A 78 9.38 26.63 12.50
C SER A 78 10.14 27.86 11.99
N GLU A 79 9.50 28.67 11.16
CA GLU A 79 10.06 29.95 10.72
C GLU A 79 10.23 30.98 11.85
N ARG A 80 9.69 30.69 13.05
CA ARG A 80 9.89 31.47 14.29
C ARG A 80 10.93 30.86 15.24
N ASN A 81 11.74 29.93 14.76
CA ASN A 81 12.80 29.24 15.51
C ASN A 81 12.30 28.31 16.63
N GLU A 82 11.03 27.90 16.61
CA GLU A 82 10.57 26.78 17.44
C GLU A 82 11.11 25.48 16.86
N THR A 83 11.56 24.55 17.69
CA THR A 83 12.15 23.30 17.21
C THR A 83 11.55 22.09 17.92
N TYR A 84 11.32 21.03 17.16
CA TYR A 84 10.76 19.78 17.64
C TYR A 84 11.67 18.65 17.22
N ARG A 85 12.28 17.98 18.20
CA ARG A 85 13.18 16.86 17.96
C ARG A 85 12.39 15.57 17.87
N LEU A 86 12.66 14.79 16.82
CA LEU A 86 12.08 13.47 16.61
C LEU A 86 13.03 12.42 17.18
N ASN A 87 12.44 11.34 17.69
CA ASN A 87 13.18 10.20 18.23
C ASN A 87 13.14 9.05 17.23
N GLU A 88 14.27 8.39 17.02
CA GLU A 88 14.33 7.15 16.24
C GLU A 88 13.59 6.05 17.02
N THR A 89 12.48 5.54 16.48
CA THR A 89 11.66 4.52 17.13
C THR A 89 12.00 3.13 16.63
N THR A 90 12.08 2.98 15.32
CA THR A 90 12.62 1.81 14.63
C THR A 90 13.69 2.25 13.65
N THR A 91 14.52 1.34 13.18
CA THR A 91 15.65 1.61 12.27
C THR A 91 15.23 2.53 11.11
N GLY A 92 15.78 3.75 11.06
CA GLY A 92 15.50 4.74 10.01
C GLY A 92 14.14 5.43 10.09
N VAL A 93 13.36 5.22 11.15
CA VAL A 93 12.04 5.82 11.36
C VAL A 93 12.11 6.74 12.58
N TYR A 94 11.86 8.02 12.35
CA TYR A 94 11.91 9.06 13.37
C TYR A 94 10.51 9.60 13.60
N SER A 95 10.07 9.68 14.85
CA SER A 95 8.72 10.12 15.16
C SER A 95 8.61 10.98 16.42
N ILE A 96 7.55 11.76 16.45
CA ILE A 96 7.09 12.53 17.61
C ILE A 96 5.56 12.49 17.64
N THR A 97 4.97 12.33 18.82
CA THR A 97 3.51 12.30 19.00
C THR A 97 3.04 13.55 19.73
N GLY A 98 1.84 14.03 19.41
CA GLY A 98 1.20 15.12 20.14
C GLY A 98 1.75 16.51 19.78
N LEU A 99 2.37 16.65 18.61
CA LEU A 99 2.79 17.95 18.13
C LEU A 99 1.57 18.81 17.78
N SER A 100 1.59 20.08 18.16
CA SER A 100 0.56 21.06 17.81
C SER A 100 1.18 22.25 17.07
N PRO A 101 1.58 22.08 15.80
CA PRO A 101 2.18 23.17 15.03
C PRO A 101 1.13 24.24 14.69
N GLN A 102 1.55 25.51 14.68
CA GLN A 102 0.68 26.63 14.31
C GLN A 102 0.46 26.66 12.80
N THR A 103 -0.80 26.63 12.38
CA THR A 103 -1.17 26.53 10.95
C THR A 103 -0.80 27.75 10.11
N SER A 104 -0.61 28.90 10.75
CA SER A 104 -0.16 30.14 10.11
C SER A 104 1.35 30.18 9.86
N GLN A 105 2.12 29.29 10.48
CA GLN A 105 3.57 29.23 10.32
C GLN A 105 3.98 28.23 9.23
N LYS A 106 5.16 28.45 8.66
CA LYS A 106 5.85 27.45 7.84
C LYS A 106 6.83 26.63 8.67
N TYR A 107 7.02 25.38 8.25
CA TYR A 107 7.92 24.43 8.89
C TYR A 107 8.88 23.83 7.87
N ARG A 108 10.07 23.48 8.33
CA ARG A 108 11.04 22.71 7.55
C ARG A 108 11.58 21.54 8.35
N LEU A 109 12.09 20.55 7.64
CA LEU A 109 12.82 19.43 8.20
C LEU A 109 14.32 19.72 8.16
N ARG A 110 15.02 19.44 9.25
CA ARG A 110 16.47 19.44 9.36
C ARG A 110 16.96 18.08 9.79
N ILE A 111 17.94 17.56 9.06
CA ILE A 111 18.53 16.25 9.29
C ILE A 111 20.03 16.43 9.40
N ARG A 112 20.61 15.97 10.50
CA ARG A 112 22.06 15.82 10.65
C ARG A 112 22.39 14.34 10.81
N THR A 113 23.02 13.77 9.79
CA THR A 113 23.40 12.35 9.77
C THR A 113 24.49 12.05 10.80
N SER A 114 24.63 10.78 11.18
CA SER A 114 25.70 10.32 12.07
C SER A 114 27.11 10.57 11.50
N ARG A 115 27.22 10.65 10.17
CA ARG A 115 28.46 10.98 9.43
C ARG A 115 28.76 12.49 9.36
N GLY A 116 27.90 13.33 9.92
CA GLY A 116 28.11 14.78 10.00
C GLY A 116 27.51 15.60 8.86
N SER A 117 27.02 14.96 7.78
CA SER A 117 26.32 15.66 6.69
C SER A 117 24.97 16.22 7.17
N GLU A 118 24.64 17.41 6.70
CA GLU A 118 23.45 18.18 7.06
C GLU A 118 22.57 18.44 5.84
N TYR A 119 21.25 18.27 6.04
CA TYR A 119 20.23 18.44 5.02
C TYR A 119 19.09 19.29 5.57
N LEU A 120 18.54 20.15 4.72
CA LEU A 120 17.39 21.00 5.02
C LEU A 120 16.32 20.83 3.94
N SER A 121 15.06 20.72 4.36
CA SER A 121 13.96 20.98 3.44
C SER A 121 13.73 22.47 3.26
N GLU A 122 13.02 22.83 2.21
CA GLU A 122 12.35 24.12 2.11
C GLU A 122 11.30 24.27 3.22
N TYR A 123 10.95 25.53 3.53
CA TYR A 123 9.84 25.85 4.42
C TYR A 123 8.52 25.60 3.70
N VAL A 124 7.71 24.68 4.23
CA VAL A 124 6.40 24.33 3.70
C VAL A 124 5.28 24.87 4.59
N ALA A 125 4.18 25.29 3.96
CA ALA A 125 2.98 25.75 4.67
C ALA A 125 2.19 24.55 5.21
N VAL A 126 1.58 24.70 6.38
CA VAL A 126 0.69 23.68 6.96
C VAL A 126 -0.68 23.78 6.32
N LYS A 127 -1.05 22.79 5.50
CA LYS A 127 -2.38 22.73 4.89
C LYS A 127 -3.40 22.12 5.85
N GLN A 128 -4.54 22.79 6.02
CA GLN A 128 -5.69 22.18 6.67
C GLN A 128 -6.48 21.38 5.65
N THR A 129 -6.60 20.08 5.90
CA THR A 129 -7.35 19.18 5.01
C THR A 129 -8.83 19.23 5.37
N PRO A 130 -9.73 19.52 4.41
CA PRO A 130 -11.16 19.44 4.65
C PRO A 130 -11.59 17.99 4.93
N ALA A 131 -12.73 17.83 5.58
CA ALA A 131 -13.33 16.52 5.81
C ALA A 131 -13.70 15.84 4.48
N ILE A 132 -13.63 14.52 4.47
CA ILE A 132 -14.16 13.70 3.37
C ILE A 132 -15.69 13.75 3.46
N GLU A 133 -16.37 14.22 2.40
CA GLU A 133 -17.84 14.33 2.39
C GLU A 133 -18.45 12.93 2.36
N ASP A 134 -18.06 12.13 1.38
CA ASP A 134 -18.56 10.76 1.25
C ASP A 134 -17.54 9.77 0.71
N ILE A 135 -17.74 8.51 1.09
CA ILE A 135 -17.12 7.37 0.44
C ILE A 135 -18.26 6.45 0.02
N GLY A 136 -18.51 6.41 -1.28
CA GLY A 136 -19.58 5.63 -1.88
C GLY A 136 -19.04 4.43 -2.65
N TRP A 137 -19.97 3.57 -3.08
CA TRP A 137 -19.67 2.51 -4.03
C TRP A 137 -20.85 2.29 -4.97
N ARG A 138 -20.57 1.85 -6.19
CA ARG A 138 -21.57 1.43 -7.17
C ARG A 138 -21.11 0.19 -7.89
N VAL A 139 -22.07 -0.58 -8.36
CA VAL A 139 -21.80 -1.76 -9.19
C VAL A 139 -21.36 -1.28 -10.56
N GLU A 140 -20.15 -1.66 -10.95
CA GLU A 140 -19.59 -1.39 -12.28
C GLU A 140 -18.99 -2.68 -12.82
N ASN A 141 -19.23 -2.97 -14.10
CA ASN A 141 -18.79 -4.21 -14.73
C ASN A 141 -19.25 -5.44 -13.91
N ASP A 142 -18.31 -6.30 -13.52
CA ASP A 142 -18.49 -7.50 -12.71
C ASP A 142 -18.09 -7.31 -11.23
N GLY A 143 -17.99 -6.07 -10.76
CA GLY A 143 -17.54 -5.74 -9.41
C GLY A 143 -18.13 -4.44 -8.86
N ILE A 144 -17.47 -3.90 -7.84
CA ILE A 144 -17.80 -2.59 -7.28
C ILE A 144 -16.65 -1.62 -7.50
N GLN A 145 -16.99 -0.40 -7.87
CA GLN A 145 -16.09 0.74 -7.86
C GLN A 145 -16.37 1.55 -6.60
N LEU A 146 -15.34 1.80 -5.79
CA LEU A 146 -15.40 2.74 -4.68
C LEU A 146 -14.96 4.11 -5.13
N PHE A 147 -15.63 5.15 -4.63
CA PHE A 147 -15.36 6.53 -4.95
C PHE A 147 -15.39 7.43 -3.71
N LEU A 148 -14.79 8.60 -3.86
CA LEU A 148 -14.69 9.61 -2.82
C LEU A 148 -15.21 10.96 -3.33
N ASP A 149 -15.95 11.62 -2.44
CA ASP A 149 -16.38 13.00 -2.60
C ASP A 149 -15.73 13.88 -1.53
N THR A 150 -15.26 15.05 -1.93
CA THR A 150 -14.72 16.06 -1.01
C THR A 150 -14.95 17.47 -1.53
N ARG A 151 -15.06 18.43 -0.60
CA ARG A 151 -15.07 19.85 -0.91
C ARG A 151 -14.37 20.68 0.15
N ASP A 152 -13.93 21.87 -0.23
CA ASP A 152 -13.58 22.94 0.69
C ASP A 152 -14.44 24.19 0.38
N PRO A 153 -15.47 24.47 1.20
CA PRO A 153 -16.30 25.66 1.01
C PRO A 153 -15.52 26.98 1.12
N GLN A 154 -14.36 26.98 1.79
CA GLN A 154 -13.52 28.16 1.97
C GLN A 154 -12.49 28.33 0.85
N ASN A 155 -12.36 27.35 -0.05
CA ASN A 155 -11.50 27.43 -1.22
C ASN A 155 -10.00 27.59 -0.90
N ASN A 156 -9.59 27.17 0.30
CA ASN A 156 -8.23 27.25 0.82
C ASN A 156 -7.37 26.07 0.35
N THR A 157 -8.00 25.00 -0.11
CA THR A 157 -7.37 23.86 -0.78
C THR A 157 -7.67 23.88 -2.27
N ARG A 158 -6.97 23.04 -3.04
CA ARG A 158 -7.12 22.84 -4.50
C ARG A 158 -6.45 21.58 -5.03
N TYR A 159 -5.59 20.97 -4.23
CA TYR A 159 -4.75 19.84 -4.59
C TYR A 159 -4.87 18.81 -3.47
N TYR A 160 -5.13 17.58 -3.85
CA TYR A 160 -5.43 16.51 -2.93
C TYR A 160 -4.62 15.27 -3.27
N ARG A 161 -4.31 14.52 -2.22
CA ARG A 161 -3.79 13.16 -2.31
C ARG A 161 -4.59 12.26 -1.39
N TRP A 162 -4.82 11.04 -1.85
CA TRP A 162 -5.47 10.01 -1.05
C TRP A 162 -4.58 8.79 -0.92
N GLU A 163 -4.75 8.11 0.20
CA GLU A 163 -4.32 6.73 0.42
C GLU A 163 -5.45 6.01 1.15
N PHE A 164 -5.47 4.69 1.06
CA PHE A 164 -6.44 3.90 1.82
C PHE A 164 -5.81 2.67 2.44
N GLU A 165 -6.41 2.23 3.54
CA GLU A 165 -6.19 0.92 4.14
C GLU A 165 -7.52 0.15 4.08
N GLU A 166 -7.48 -1.01 3.43
CA GLU A 166 -8.63 -1.89 3.31
C GLU A 166 -8.45 -3.13 4.16
N THR A 167 -9.54 -3.59 4.78
CA THR A 167 -9.56 -4.79 5.62
C THR A 167 -10.83 -5.57 5.34
N TRP A 168 -10.73 -6.89 5.24
CA TRP A 168 -11.90 -7.76 5.06
C TRP A 168 -11.85 -8.96 5.99
N ARG A 169 -13.03 -9.40 6.42
CA ARG A 169 -13.21 -10.64 7.15
C ARG A 169 -13.40 -11.79 6.16
N PHE A 170 -12.71 -12.90 6.41
CA PHE A 170 -12.86 -14.14 5.65
C PHE A 170 -12.76 -15.36 6.57
N THR A 171 -13.13 -16.52 6.06
CA THR A 171 -13.01 -17.79 6.80
C THR A 171 -12.13 -18.78 6.07
N ALA A 172 -11.58 -19.76 6.77
CA ALA A 172 -10.98 -20.94 6.16
C ALA A 172 -12.04 -21.74 5.38
N GLY A 173 -11.59 -22.70 4.56
CA GLY A 173 -12.49 -23.58 3.80
C GLY A 173 -13.36 -24.47 4.69
N TYR A 174 -12.78 -24.98 5.78
CA TYR A 174 -13.46 -25.81 6.76
C TYR A 174 -13.10 -25.38 8.19
N GLN A 175 -14.06 -25.49 9.11
CA GLN A 175 -13.79 -25.24 10.52
C GLN A 175 -13.14 -26.47 11.15
N SER A 176 -11.96 -26.29 11.74
CA SER A 176 -11.27 -27.34 12.51
C SER A 176 -11.68 -27.26 13.98
N PHE A 177 -12.44 -28.24 14.45
CA PHE A 177 -12.89 -28.32 15.84
C PHE A 177 -11.86 -28.98 16.77
N TYR A 178 -10.89 -29.71 16.22
CA TYR A 178 -9.94 -30.52 16.96
C TYR A 178 -8.50 -30.33 16.49
N GLU A 179 -7.54 -30.65 17.36
CA GLU A 179 -6.12 -30.66 17.06
C GLU A 179 -5.40 -31.84 17.71
N ILE A 180 -4.25 -32.22 17.14
CA ILE A 180 -3.44 -33.31 17.64
C ILE A 180 -2.34 -32.72 18.53
N VAL A 181 -2.37 -33.03 19.83
CA VAL A 181 -1.33 -32.63 20.79
C VAL A 181 -0.81 -33.90 21.45
N ASN A 182 0.50 -34.13 21.44
CA ASN A 182 1.11 -35.34 22.02
C ASN A 182 0.48 -36.66 21.54
N ARG A 183 0.04 -36.71 20.27
CA ARG A 183 -0.68 -37.84 19.64
C ARG A 183 -2.08 -38.10 20.20
N GLU A 184 -2.68 -37.15 20.89
CA GLU A 184 -4.06 -37.19 21.34
C GLU A 184 -4.90 -36.14 20.60
N VAL A 185 -6.16 -36.47 20.32
CA VAL A 185 -7.10 -35.54 19.68
C VAL A 185 -7.81 -34.75 20.76
N LEU A 186 -7.58 -33.44 20.78
CA LEU A 186 -8.15 -32.52 21.75
C LEU A 186 -9.00 -31.45 21.06
N PRO A 187 -10.02 -30.89 21.73
CA PRO A 187 -10.74 -29.72 21.23
C PRO A 187 -9.78 -28.56 20.99
N ARG A 188 -9.92 -27.92 19.82
CA ARG A 188 -9.12 -26.76 19.47
C ARG A 188 -9.62 -25.53 20.23
N LEU A 189 -8.70 -24.86 20.95
CA LEU A 189 -9.02 -23.65 21.73
C LEU A 189 -8.79 -22.35 20.95
N VAL A 190 -7.93 -22.38 19.93
CA VAL A 190 -7.58 -21.20 19.13
C VAL A 190 -8.45 -21.15 17.87
N ASP A 191 -9.15 -20.02 17.64
CA ASP A 191 -9.88 -19.81 16.39
C ASP A 191 -8.89 -19.63 15.23
N ILE A 192 -8.89 -20.59 14.32
CA ILE A 192 -8.14 -20.58 13.06
C ILE A 192 -9.08 -20.54 11.85
N PHE A 193 -10.38 -20.43 12.09
CA PHE A 193 -11.42 -20.42 11.07
C PHE A 193 -11.78 -19.00 10.66
N ARG A 194 -11.78 -18.01 11.57
CA ARG A 194 -12.13 -16.61 11.28
C ARG A 194 -10.90 -15.72 11.27
N CYS A 195 -10.66 -15.05 10.15
CA CYS A 195 -9.51 -14.15 9.99
C CYS A 195 -9.87 -12.83 9.33
N TRP A 196 -8.94 -11.89 9.46
CA TRP A 196 -8.91 -10.62 8.77
C TRP A 196 -7.62 -10.51 7.97
N ALA A 197 -7.69 -9.87 6.81
CA ALA A 197 -6.53 -9.47 6.03
C ALA A 197 -6.64 -7.97 5.74
N THR A 198 -5.48 -7.31 5.74
CA THR A 198 -5.38 -5.86 5.55
C THR A 198 -4.37 -5.55 4.46
N ASN A 199 -4.78 -4.71 3.50
CA ASN A 199 -3.90 -4.19 2.46
C ASN A 199 -3.91 -2.66 2.50
N ARG A 200 -2.85 -2.06 1.96
CA ARG A 200 -2.72 -0.61 1.80
C ARG A 200 -2.63 -0.26 0.33
N SER A 201 -3.14 0.90 -0.04
CA SER A 201 -2.97 1.44 -1.40
C SER A 201 -1.49 1.61 -1.72
N THR A 202 -1.05 1.06 -2.85
CA THR A 202 0.29 1.26 -3.39
C THR A 202 0.37 2.41 -4.39
N ASN A 203 -0.79 2.77 -4.97
CA ASN A 203 -0.87 3.81 -5.97
C ASN A 203 -0.99 5.20 -5.32
N ILE A 204 -0.24 6.16 -5.84
CA ILE A 204 -0.36 7.58 -5.62
C ILE A 204 -1.63 8.06 -6.32
N MET A 205 -2.65 8.36 -5.53
CA MET A 205 -3.95 8.88 -5.99
C MET A 205 -3.99 10.39 -5.78
N LEU A 206 -4.12 11.15 -6.87
CA LEU A 206 -4.09 12.62 -6.88
C LEU A 206 -5.32 13.20 -7.55
N GLY A 207 -5.78 14.33 -7.05
CA GLY A 207 -6.89 15.08 -7.64
C GLY A 207 -6.73 16.57 -7.43
N SER A 208 -7.28 17.36 -8.35
CA SER A 208 -7.22 18.81 -8.26
C SER A 208 -8.50 19.46 -8.74
N SER A 209 -8.97 20.43 -7.96
CA SER A 209 -10.06 21.34 -8.31
C SER A 209 -9.53 22.69 -8.81
N ALA A 210 -8.21 22.84 -9.07
CA ALA A 210 -7.60 24.11 -9.44
C ALA A 210 -8.14 24.72 -10.76
N ARG A 211 -8.75 23.88 -11.62
CA ARG A 211 -9.41 24.29 -12.87
C ARG A 211 -10.92 24.51 -12.71
N LEU A 212 -11.45 24.33 -11.51
CA LEU A 212 -12.87 24.49 -11.19
C LEU A 212 -13.07 25.79 -10.40
N SER A 213 -14.22 26.43 -10.58
CA SER A 213 -14.57 27.65 -9.83
C SER A 213 -14.68 27.35 -8.33
N GLN A 214 -15.28 26.22 -7.98
CA GLN A 214 -15.44 25.72 -6.61
C GLN A 214 -14.41 24.62 -6.31
N ASP A 215 -13.94 24.56 -5.06
CA ASP A 215 -13.11 23.45 -4.60
C ASP A 215 -13.98 22.24 -4.24
N VAL A 216 -14.35 21.48 -5.27
CA VAL A 216 -15.19 20.29 -5.19
C VAL A 216 -14.58 19.20 -6.06
N ILE A 217 -14.48 17.99 -5.54
CA ILE A 217 -14.13 16.78 -6.27
C ILE A 217 -15.21 15.75 -5.95
N ASN A 218 -15.92 15.30 -6.97
CA ASN A 218 -16.96 14.28 -6.86
C ASN A 218 -16.53 13.03 -7.65
N ASP A 219 -17.00 11.87 -7.21
CA ASP A 219 -16.82 10.57 -7.83
C ASP A 219 -15.34 10.22 -8.11
N PHE A 220 -14.41 10.63 -7.24
CA PHE A 220 -13.00 10.28 -7.43
C PHE A 220 -12.81 8.77 -7.26
N PRO A 221 -12.33 8.02 -8.28
CA PRO A 221 -12.23 6.57 -8.20
C PRO A 221 -11.07 6.14 -7.28
N LEU A 222 -11.40 5.46 -6.17
CA LEU A 222 -10.42 4.96 -5.22
C LEU A 222 -9.87 3.60 -5.64
N THR A 223 -10.76 2.60 -5.74
CA THR A 223 -10.36 1.22 -6.04
C THR A 223 -11.54 0.43 -6.59
N PHE A 224 -11.23 -0.50 -7.50
CA PHE A 224 -12.16 -1.48 -8.03
C PHE A 224 -11.97 -2.82 -7.33
N ILE A 225 -13.06 -3.44 -6.90
CA ILE A 225 -13.04 -4.78 -6.31
C ILE A 225 -13.91 -5.70 -7.16
N PRO A 226 -13.34 -6.74 -7.81
CA PRO A 226 -14.12 -7.72 -8.55
C PRO A 226 -15.20 -8.35 -7.65
N GLY A 227 -16.39 -8.58 -8.19
CA GLY A 227 -17.52 -9.15 -7.45
C GLY A 227 -17.28 -10.58 -6.98
N THR A 228 -16.35 -11.28 -7.65
CA THR A 228 -15.86 -12.61 -7.27
C THR A 228 -14.78 -12.55 -6.19
N SER A 229 -14.30 -11.38 -5.77
CA SER A 229 -13.21 -11.27 -4.79
C SER A 229 -13.61 -11.80 -3.41
N ALA A 230 -12.73 -12.58 -2.79
CA ALA A 230 -12.88 -13.02 -1.39
C ALA A 230 -13.08 -11.84 -0.41
N LYS A 231 -12.58 -10.65 -0.77
CA LYS A 231 -12.75 -9.42 0.03
C LYS A 231 -14.21 -9.07 0.31
N LEU A 232 -15.09 -9.39 -0.64
CA LEU A 232 -16.52 -9.10 -0.57
C LEU A 232 -17.33 -10.25 0.01
N GLY A 233 -16.67 -11.34 0.43
CA GLY A 233 -17.32 -12.60 0.80
C GLY A 233 -18.14 -12.52 2.09
N ILE A 234 -17.71 -11.69 3.05
CA ILE A 234 -18.38 -11.57 4.34
C ILE A 234 -18.65 -10.10 4.70
N ARG A 235 -17.59 -9.34 4.97
CA ARG A 235 -17.66 -7.91 5.26
C ARG A 235 -16.34 -7.25 4.93
N TYR A 236 -16.42 -6.10 4.27
CA TYR A 236 -15.29 -5.29 3.81
C TYR A 236 -15.30 -3.95 4.54
N SER A 237 -14.12 -3.40 4.79
CA SER A 237 -13.93 -2.05 5.31
C SER A 237 -12.81 -1.36 4.56
N ILE A 238 -12.96 -0.05 4.36
CA ILE A 238 -11.93 0.82 3.82
C ILE A 238 -11.83 2.07 4.69
N LEU A 239 -10.62 2.44 5.09
CA LEU A 239 -10.28 3.71 5.71
C LEU A 239 -9.50 4.54 4.71
N VAL A 240 -10.08 5.65 4.28
CA VAL A 240 -9.41 6.59 3.39
C VAL A 240 -8.79 7.70 4.22
N ARG A 241 -7.57 8.09 3.87
CA ARG A 241 -6.85 9.23 4.43
C ARG A 241 -6.66 10.26 3.32
N GLN A 242 -7.13 11.48 3.57
CA GLN A 242 -7.09 12.60 2.64
C GLN A 242 -6.06 13.62 3.12
N TYR A 243 -5.29 14.13 2.16
CA TYR A 243 -4.27 15.16 2.37
C TYR A 243 -4.56 16.33 1.44
N ALA A 244 -4.69 17.53 1.98
CA ALA A 244 -4.58 18.75 1.21
C ALA A 244 -3.11 19.08 0.99
N LEU A 245 -2.76 19.35 -0.26
CA LEU A 245 -1.38 19.60 -0.68
C LEU A 245 -1.17 21.08 -1.03
N THR A 246 0.08 21.53 -0.90
CA THR A 246 0.53 22.71 -1.64
C THR A 246 0.69 22.36 -3.12
N ARG A 247 0.82 23.37 -3.98
CA ARG A 247 1.02 23.14 -5.41
C ARG A 247 2.31 22.36 -5.66
N GLU A 248 3.37 22.73 -4.98
CA GLU A 248 4.70 22.15 -5.12
C GLU A 248 4.71 20.68 -4.68
N ALA A 249 3.98 20.36 -3.59
CA ALA A 249 3.81 18.99 -3.15
C ALA A 249 3.02 18.16 -4.17
N TYR A 250 1.94 18.72 -4.74
CA TYR A 250 1.16 18.06 -5.78
C TYR A 250 1.99 17.76 -7.03
N GLU A 251 2.77 18.74 -7.50
CA GLU A 251 3.65 18.58 -8.66
C GLU A 251 4.72 17.50 -8.42
N TYR A 252 5.30 17.45 -7.22
CA TYR A 252 6.21 16.37 -6.82
C TYR A 252 5.54 14.99 -6.91
N TRP A 253 4.36 14.82 -6.30
CA TRP A 253 3.65 13.54 -6.32
C TRP A 253 3.18 13.15 -7.72
N ASP A 254 2.77 14.11 -8.54
CA ASP A 254 2.35 13.89 -9.94
C ASP A 254 3.54 13.42 -10.80
N GLN A 255 4.70 14.05 -10.67
CA GLN A 255 5.94 13.60 -11.34
C GLN A 255 6.37 12.21 -10.87
N LEU A 256 6.29 11.94 -9.56
CA LEU A 256 6.59 10.64 -9.00
C LEU A 256 5.65 9.56 -9.54
N ALA A 257 4.34 9.80 -9.53
CA ALA A 257 3.33 8.89 -10.06
C ALA A 257 3.56 8.58 -11.54
N LYS A 258 3.84 9.60 -12.36
CA LYS A 258 4.15 9.45 -13.79
C LYS A 258 5.41 8.61 -14.04
N THR A 259 6.35 8.59 -13.10
CA THR A 259 7.61 7.86 -13.24
C THR A 259 7.52 6.43 -12.71
N THR A 260 6.74 6.18 -11.66
CA THR A 260 6.70 4.88 -10.97
C THR A 260 5.49 4.02 -11.31
N GLN A 261 4.42 4.60 -11.86
CA GLN A 261 3.16 3.89 -12.14
C GLN A 261 2.86 3.77 -13.63
N SER A 262 3.74 4.28 -14.50
CA SER A 262 3.65 4.06 -15.94
C SER A 262 4.00 2.61 -16.25
N LEU A 263 3.09 1.90 -16.93
CA LEU A 263 3.16 0.44 -17.14
C LEU A 263 4.11 0.03 -18.28
N GLY A 264 4.90 0.96 -18.84
CA GLY A 264 5.93 0.69 -19.84
C GLY A 264 5.41 0.64 -21.28
N SER A 265 4.56 1.59 -21.69
CA SER A 265 4.16 1.75 -23.08
C SER A 265 5.23 2.48 -23.92
N LEU A 266 5.20 2.31 -25.25
CA LEU A 266 6.10 3.00 -26.19
C LEU A 266 5.97 4.55 -26.12
N PHE A 267 4.84 5.03 -25.59
CA PHE A 267 4.54 6.45 -25.45
C PHE A 267 4.66 6.95 -24.01
N ASP A 268 5.14 6.11 -23.09
CA ASP A 268 5.36 6.54 -21.72
C ASP A 268 6.48 7.59 -21.67
N PRO A 269 6.33 8.63 -20.83
CA PRO A 269 7.38 9.61 -20.66
C PRO A 269 8.67 8.92 -20.20
N GLN A 270 9.82 9.33 -20.76
CA GLN A 270 11.10 8.84 -20.26
C GLN A 270 11.24 9.18 -18.77
N PRO A 271 11.74 8.25 -17.94
CA PRO A 271 11.94 8.51 -16.51
C PRO A 271 12.82 9.74 -16.31
N THR A 272 12.24 10.81 -15.77
CA THR A 272 12.97 12.01 -15.35
C THR A 272 13.30 11.92 -13.86
N GLN A 273 14.42 12.50 -13.45
CA GLN A 273 14.77 12.57 -12.03
C GLN A 273 13.74 13.43 -11.29
N VAL A 274 12.99 12.81 -10.37
CA VAL A 274 12.06 13.51 -9.49
C VAL A 274 12.84 14.12 -8.33
N THR A 275 13.02 15.45 -8.36
CA THR A 275 13.67 16.18 -7.26
C THR A 275 12.61 16.68 -6.29
N GLY A 276 12.74 16.36 -5.00
CA GLY A 276 11.87 16.95 -3.99
C GLY A 276 12.42 18.23 -3.37
N ASN A 277 11.96 18.56 -2.16
CA ASN A 277 12.23 19.84 -1.51
C ASN A 277 13.35 19.78 -0.45
N VAL A 278 14.11 18.68 -0.37
CA VAL A 278 15.24 18.53 0.56
C VAL A 278 16.56 18.70 -0.17
N ARG A 279 17.50 19.44 0.42
CA ARG A 279 18.82 19.74 -0.15
C ARG A 279 19.92 19.49 0.89
N SER A 280 21.09 19.05 0.42
CA SER A 280 22.29 18.93 1.24
C SER A 280 22.91 20.33 1.44
N VAL A 281 23.08 20.73 2.70
CA VAL A 281 23.79 21.96 3.07
C VAL A 281 25.30 21.73 3.01
N SER A 282 25.73 20.51 3.32
CA SER A 282 27.15 20.14 3.32
C SER A 282 27.73 19.99 1.90
N ASN A 283 26.92 19.57 0.92
CA ASN A 283 27.33 19.44 -0.48
C ASN A 283 26.17 19.78 -1.43
N PRO A 284 26.09 21.02 -1.96
CA PRO A 284 24.99 21.45 -2.82
C PRO A 284 24.79 20.63 -4.11
N ASN A 285 25.82 19.91 -4.57
CA ASN A 285 25.76 19.07 -5.77
C ASN A 285 25.31 17.62 -5.47
N GLU A 286 25.14 17.26 -4.20
CA GLU A 286 24.63 15.94 -3.80
C GLU A 286 23.11 15.90 -4.02
N PRO A 287 22.60 14.97 -4.87
CA PRO A 287 21.17 14.79 -5.00
C PRO A 287 20.59 14.18 -3.72
N VAL A 288 19.39 14.64 -3.37
CA VAL A 288 18.57 14.12 -2.28
C VAL A 288 17.20 13.84 -2.86
N LEU A 289 16.64 12.68 -2.52
CA LEU A 289 15.34 12.25 -3.01
C LEU A 289 14.30 12.33 -1.90
N GLY A 290 13.03 12.39 -2.31
CA GLY A 290 11.93 12.45 -1.37
C GLY A 290 11.48 13.87 -1.03
N TYR A 291 10.41 13.99 -0.25
CA TYR A 291 9.72 15.26 -0.01
C TYR A 291 9.28 15.36 1.45
N PHE A 292 9.35 16.57 2.01
CA PHE A 292 8.80 16.92 3.31
C PHE A 292 7.56 17.80 3.13
N GLY A 293 6.39 17.28 3.52
CA GLY A 293 5.12 18.02 3.54
C GLY A 293 4.64 18.35 4.96
N ALA A 294 3.63 19.22 5.08
CA ALA A 294 3.00 19.54 6.35
C ALA A 294 1.50 19.81 6.19
N GLY A 295 0.69 19.30 7.12
CA GLY A 295 -0.75 19.53 7.14
C GLY A 295 -1.50 18.62 8.09
N SER A 296 -2.81 18.77 8.17
CA SER A 296 -3.68 17.81 8.86
C SER A 296 -4.11 16.69 7.91
N VAL A 297 -4.53 15.55 8.46
CA VAL A 297 -5.05 14.43 7.68
C VAL A 297 -6.51 14.18 8.04
N ALA A 298 -7.41 14.28 7.07
CA ALA A 298 -8.80 13.89 7.27
C ALA A 298 -8.95 12.39 6.99
N THR A 299 -9.75 11.69 7.80
CA THR A 299 -9.97 10.26 7.63
C THR A 299 -11.44 9.91 7.69
N LYS A 300 -11.87 8.94 6.89
CA LYS A 300 -13.23 8.41 6.92
C LYS A 300 -13.19 6.90 6.63
N ARG A 301 -13.92 6.13 7.44
CA ARG A 301 -14.05 4.68 7.30
C ARG A 301 -15.49 4.33 6.94
N ILE A 302 -15.65 3.39 6.01
CA ILE A 302 -16.95 2.76 5.73
C ILE A 302 -16.85 1.25 5.84
N TYR A 303 -18.02 0.60 5.86
CA TYR A 303 -18.17 -0.84 5.79
C TYR A 303 -19.14 -1.21 4.66
N ILE A 304 -18.89 -2.35 4.03
CA ILE A 304 -19.76 -2.94 3.02
C ILE A 304 -20.04 -4.38 3.43
N ASN A 305 -21.31 -4.72 3.66
CA ASN A 305 -21.69 -6.08 4.00
C ASN A 305 -21.96 -6.90 2.75
N ARG A 306 -21.73 -8.21 2.85
CA ARG A 306 -22.07 -9.15 1.78
C ARG A 306 -23.54 -9.06 1.35
N SER A 307 -24.44 -8.77 2.29
CA SER A 307 -25.89 -8.61 2.07
C SER A 307 -26.25 -7.44 1.17
N ASP A 308 -25.40 -6.41 1.13
CA ASP A 308 -25.64 -5.18 0.38
C ASP A 308 -25.25 -5.37 -1.10
N LEU A 309 -24.57 -6.47 -1.43
CA LEU A 309 -23.96 -6.71 -2.73
C LEU A 309 -24.77 -7.69 -3.59
N PRO A 310 -24.94 -7.41 -4.90
CA PRO A 310 -25.77 -8.23 -5.80
C PRO A 310 -25.08 -9.50 -6.29
N PHE A 311 -23.80 -9.72 -5.97
CA PHE A 311 -23.05 -10.88 -6.42
C PHE A 311 -23.61 -12.14 -5.74
N ARG A 312 -23.47 -13.31 -6.39
CA ARG A 312 -23.95 -14.59 -5.83
C ARG A 312 -22.84 -15.38 -5.12
N ARG A 313 -21.61 -15.31 -5.66
CA ARG A 313 -20.50 -16.13 -5.20
C ARG A 313 -19.20 -15.35 -5.25
N THR A 314 -18.35 -15.55 -4.25
CA THR A 314 -16.94 -15.15 -4.26
C THR A 314 -16.05 -16.38 -4.42
N ILE A 315 -14.86 -16.17 -4.98
CA ILE A 315 -13.79 -17.15 -5.07
C ILE A 315 -12.93 -16.94 -3.84
N THR A 316 -12.98 -17.89 -2.91
CA THR A 316 -12.30 -17.77 -1.61
C THR A 316 -10.85 -18.21 -1.69
N GLY A 317 -10.47 -19.01 -2.69
CA GLY A 317 -9.19 -19.68 -2.79
C GLY A 317 -9.15 -21.04 -2.06
N TYR A 318 -10.30 -21.49 -1.54
CA TYR A 318 -10.45 -22.81 -0.91
C TYR A 318 -11.24 -23.80 -1.78
N GLU A 319 -11.54 -23.44 -3.03
CA GLU A 319 -12.31 -24.26 -3.97
C GLU A 319 -11.64 -25.62 -4.28
N SER A 320 -10.31 -25.71 -4.14
CA SER A 320 -9.54 -26.93 -4.36
C SER A 320 -9.38 -27.79 -3.10
N CYS A 321 -9.99 -27.42 -1.98
CA CYS A 321 -9.87 -28.16 -0.73
C CYS A 321 -10.62 -29.49 -0.81
N VAL A 322 -9.91 -30.58 -0.52
CA VAL A 322 -10.44 -31.94 -0.54
C VAL A 322 -10.48 -32.48 0.88
N VAL A 323 -11.63 -33.04 1.26
CA VAL A 323 -11.83 -33.68 2.55
C VAL A 323 -11.63 -35.18 2.39
N ASP A 324 -10.75 -35.73 3.21
CA ASP A 324 -10.49 -37.16 3.37
C ASP A 324 -11.09 -37.66 4.68
N THR A 325 -11.29 -38.98 4.79
CA THR A 325 -11.65 -39.64 6.04
C THR A 325 -10.49 -40.56 6.45
N LEU A 326 -9.83 -40.24 7.55
CA LEU A 326 -8.55 -40.84 7.95
C LEU A 326 -8.59 -41.35 9.39
N THR A 327 -7.79 -42.36 9.68
CA THR A 327 -7.47 -42.81 11.05
C THR A 327 -6.40 -41.92 11.67
N LEU A 328 -6.25 -41.94 13.00
CA LEU A 328 -5.23 -41.13 13.68
C LEU A 328 -3.79 -41.39 13.19
N PRO A 329 -3.35 -42.64 12.95
CA PRO A 329 -2.04 -42.90 12.35
C PRO A 329 -1.86 -42.25 10.97
N GLU A 330 -2.88 -42.36 10.10
CA GLU A 330 -2.85 -41.78 8.74
C GLU A 330 -2.80 -40.25 8.78
N LEU A 331 -3.50 -39.60 9.72
CA LEU A 331 -3.43 -38.15 9.91
C LEU A 331 -2.02 -37.67 10.22
N ILE A 332 -1.34 -38.38 11.13
CA ILE A 332 0.01 -38.05 11.58
C ILE A 332 1.01 -38.29 10.45
N GLU A 333 0.89 -39.42 9.75
CA GLU A 333 1.77 -39.78 8.63
C GLU A 333 1.65 -38.80 7.45
N GLN A 334 0.42 -38.40 7.11
CA GLN A 334 0.14 -37.49 6.00
C GLN A 334 0.16 -36.01 6.38
N ASN A 335 0.42 -35.69 7.65
CA ASN A 335 0.39 -34.32 8.19
C ASN A 335 -0.93 -33.58 7.88
N LYS A 336 -2.07 -34.25 8.09
CA LYS A 336 -3.42 -33.74 7.83
C LYS A 336 -4.03 -33.14 9.09
N PHE A 337 -4.94 -32.19 8.90
CA PHE A 337 -5.61 -31.46 9.97
C PHE A 337 -7.06 -31.90 10.10
N ILE A 338 -7.50 -32.08 11.34
CA ILE A 338 -8.86 -32.56 11.67
C ILE A 338 -9.86 -31.42 11.48
N ILE A 339 -10.89 -31.69 10.68
CA ILE A 339 -12.10 -30.87 10.58
C ILE A 339 -13.02 -31.25 11.75
N ASP A 340 -13.45 -32.51 11.78
CA ASP A 340 -14.40 -33.04 12.76
C ASP A 340 -14.21 -34.57 12.95
N ILE A 341 -14.88 -35.14 13.95
CA ILE A 341 -14.88 -36.58 14.25
C ILE A 341 -16.00 -37.27 13.45
N ASN A 342 -15.69 -38.44 12.88
CA ASN A 342 -16.67 -39.31 12.22
C ASN A 342 -17.14 -40.42 13.19
N ASP A 343 -18.39 -40.88 13.03
CA ASP A 343 -19.06 -41.81 13.94
C ASP A 343 -18.36 -43.19 14.07
N ASP A 344 -17.55 -43.57 13.07
CA ASP A 344 -16.81 -44.85 13.04
C ASP A 344 -15.43 -44.78 13.71
N GLY A 345 -15.13 -43.73 14.49
CA GLY A 345 -13.81 -43.54 15.13
C GLY A 345 -12.71 -43.09 14.17
N ARG A 346 -13.09 -42.57 12.99
CA ARG A 346 -12.22 -41.91 12.01
C ARG A 346 -12.41 -40.39 12.10
N TYR A 347 -11.64 -39.63 11.34
CA TYR A 347 -11.67 -38.18 11.34
C TYR A 347 -11.87 -37.64 9.93
N PHE A 348 -12.75 -36.65 9.78
CA PHE A 348 -12.76 -35.82 8.57
C PHE A 348 -11.55 -34.90 8.62
N ALA A 349 -10.75 -34.89 7.56
CA ALA A 349 -9.50 -34.16 7.56
C ALA A 349 -9.13 -33.59 6.19
N THR A 350 -8.28 -32.56 6.20
CA THR A 350 -7.81 -31.87 4.99
C THR A 350 -6.40 -31.31 5.24
N SER A 351 -5.81 -30.65 4.26
CA SER A 351 -4.57 -29.89 4.45
C SER A 351 -4.75 -28.69 5.41
N ASP A 352 -3.65 -28.28 6.05
CA ASP A 352 -3.55 -27.06 6.86
C ASP A 352 -4.10 -25.82 6.13
N GLY A 353 -3.74 -25.69 4.85
CA GLY A 353 -4.20 -24.63 3.96
C GLY A 353 -5.72 -24.48 3.92
N CYS A 354 -6.49 -25.54 4.19
CA CYS A 354 -7.94 -25.53 4.08
C CYS A 354 -8.67 -25.29 5.40
N VAL A 355 -7.97 -25.36 6.54
CA VAL A 355 -8.55 -25.14 7.88
C VAL A 355 -7.97 -23.94 8.61
N ASP A 356 -6.78 -23.48 8.22
CA ASP A 356 -6.08 -22.40 8.90
C ASP A 356 -6.06 -21.12 8.06
N CYS A 357 -6.97 -20.20 8.36
CA CYS A 357 -7.03 -18.91 7.68
C CYS A 357 -5.84 -18.00 7.99
N ARG A 358 -5.07 -18.29 9.05
CA ARG A 358 -3.92 -17.48 9.48
C ARG A 358 -2.75 -17.57 8.50
N LEU A 359 -2.75 -18.57 7.62
CA LEU A 359 -1.82 -18.65 6.49
C LEU A 359 -2.03 -17.53 5.47
N ARG A 360 -3.18 -16.84 5.50
CA ARG A 360 -3.57 -15.77 4.56
C ARG A 360 -3.97 -14.47 5.26
N GLY A 361 -3.89 -14.42 6.59
CA GLY A 361 -4.36 -13.29 7.38
C GLY A 361 -4.06 -13.48 8.86
N THR A 362 -4.80 -12.80 9.72
CA THR A 362 -4.68 -12.90 11.18
C THR A 362 -6.02 -13.21 11.81
N ASN A 363 -6.01 -14.03 12.86
CA ASN A 363 -7.19 -14.26 13.70
C ASN A 363 -7.38 -13.17 14.77
N VAL A 364 -6.51 -12.16 14.79
CA VAL A 364 -6.65 -11.00 15.67
C VAL A 364 -7.62 -10.00 15.03
N LYS A 365 -8.80 -9.87 15.63
CA LYS A 365 -9.81 -8.88 15.20
C LYS A 365 -9.24 -7.45 15.30
N PRO A 366 -9.26 -6.64 14.23
CA PRO A 366 -8.82 -5.26 14.29
C PRO A 366 -9.66 -4.44 15.28
N ALA A 367 -9.02 -3.55 16.05
CA ALA A 367 -9.70 -2.78 17.10
C ALA A 367 -10.82 -1.86 16.56
N PHE A 368 -10.70 -1.39 15.32
CA PHE A 368 -11.74 -0.57 14.67
C PHE A 368 -12.92 -1.40 14.16
N TRP A 369 -12.79 -2.74 14.09
CA TRP A 369 -13.75 -3.59 13.37
C TRP A 369 -15.07 -3.74 14.13
N GLU A 370 -16.14 -3.22 13.53
CA GLU A 370 -17.51 -3.32 14.03
C GLU A 370 -18.21 -4.54 13.41
N ASP A 371 -18.90 -5.35 14.23
CA ASP A 371 -19.56 -6.58 13.77
C ASP A 371 -20.91 -6.37 13.09
#